data_AF-A0A4P7HNY6-F1
#
_entry.id   AF-A0A4P7HNY6-F1
#
_cell.length_a   1.000
_cell.length_b   1.000
_cell.length_c   1.000
_cell.angle_alpha   90.00
_cell.angle_beta   90.00
_cell.angle_gamma   90.00
#
_symmetry.space_group_name_H-M   'P 1'
#
loop_
_entity.id
_entity.type
_entity.pdbx_description
1 polymer ?
#
loop_
_entity_poly.entity_id
_entity_poly.type
_entity_poly.pdbx_seq_one_letter_code
_entity_poly.pdbx_strand_id
1 'polypeptide(L)'
;MSRLQRVLCASLEALLAGEKPRMPDAGGDILDAFLHLSRARSYHQFGPNPITWEAMAAYVQLSRRPIPPHHAEIIMALDDVWMRDAGKRMAGQTSGAPAVPMVSSTPLSARLFDALTGG
;
A
#
# COMPACT_ATOMS: atom_id res chain seq x y z
N MET A 1 -8.94 -7.33 -12.23
CA MET A 1 -7.59 -6.72 -12.34
C MET A 1 -7.17 -6.61 -13.79
N SER A 2 -6.75 -5.43 -14.22
CA SER A 2 -6.23 -5.22 -15.59
C SER A 2 -4.84 -5.86 -15.75
N ARG A 3 -4.40 -6.12 -17.00
CA ARG A 3 -3.04 -6.63 -17.27
C ARG A 3 -1.98 -5.64 -16.78
N LEU A 4 -2.21 -4.34 -16.98
CA LEU A 4 -1.30 -3.28 -16.56
C LEU A 4 -1.12 -3.26 -15.03
N GLN A 5 -2.22 -3.33 -14.28
CA GLN A 5 -2.20 -3.38 -12.82
C GLN A 5 -1.31 -4.53 -12.31
N ARG A 6 -1.49 -5.75 -12.85
CA ARG A 6 -0.68 -6.91 -12.46
C ARG A 6 0.81 -6.70 -12.73
N VAL A 7 1.15 -6.18 -13.91
CA VAL A 7 2.56 -5.97 -14.28
C VAL A 7 3.20 -4.89 -13.40
N LEU A 8 2.50 -3.80 -13.12
CA LEU A 8 3.01 -2.72 -12.26
C LEU A 8 3.16 -3.19 -10.81
N CYS A 9 2.18 -3.89 -10.25
CA CYS A 9 2.29 -4.46 -8.90
C CYS A 9 3.45 -5.46 -8.80
N ALA A 10 3.58 -6.39 -9.76
CA ALA A 10 4.68 -7.35 -9.77
C ALA A 10 6.05 -6.66 -9.93
N SER A 11 6.14 -5.60 -10.72
CA SER A 11 7.37 -4.80 -10.85
C SER A 11 7.71 -4.09 -9.55
N LEU A 12 6.71 -3.53 -8.85
CA LEU A 12 6.92 -2.91 -7.54
C LEU A 12 7.36 -3.95 -6.50
N GLU A 13 6.74 -5.13 -6.45
CA GLU A 13 7.15 -6.23 -5.56
C GLU A 13 8.61 -6.63 -5.80
N ALA A 14 9.01 -6.83 -7.06
CA ALA A 14 10.39 -7.14 -7.42
C ALA A 14 11.38 -6.02 -7.03
N LEU A 15 11.02 -4.76 -7.27
CA LEU A 15 11.83 -3.60 -6.82
C LEU A 15 12.01 -3.59 -5.31
N LEU A 16 10.94 -3.85 -4.54
CA LEU A 16 10.99 -3.87 -3.07
C LEU A 16 11.81 -5.04 -2.53
N ALA A 17 11.90 -6.14 -3.28
CA ALA A 17 12.79 -7.26 -3.00
C ALA A 17 14.28 -6.99 -3.36
N GLY A 18 14.60 -5.83 -3.93
CA GLY A 18 15.95 -5.45 -4.35
C GLY A 18 16.33 -5.93 -5.75
N GLU A 19 15.37 -6.45 -6.51
CA GLU A 19 15.58 -6.84 -7.90
C GLU A 19 15.54 -5.63 -8.85
N LYS A 20 15.91 -5.85 -10.11
CA LYS A 20 15.85 -4.84 -11.18
C LYS A 20 14.88 -5.28 -12.27
N PRO A 21 13.56 -5.25 -12.01
CA PRO A 21 12.58 -5.65 -13.01
C PRO A 21 12.59 -4.68 -14.19
N ARG A 22 12.26 -5.21 -15.37
CA ARG A 22 12.04 -4.36 -16.54
C ARG A 22 10.71 -3.60 -16.34
N MET A 23 10.81 -2.29 -16.20
CA MET A 23 9.63 -1.45 -16.08
C MET A 23 8.80 -1.51 -17.37
N PRO A 24 7.48 -1.65 -17.28
CA PRO A 24 6.63 -1.56 -18.45
C PRO A 24 6.67 -0.14 -19.03
N ASP A 25 6.72 -0.03 -20.36
CA ASP A 25 6.70 1.28 -21.05
C ASP A 25 5.38 2.02 -20.81
N ALA A 26 4.30 1.28 -20.54
CA ALA A 26 3.00 1.82 -20.16
C ALA A 26 2.88 2.00 -18.63
N GLY A 27 2.22 3.07 -18.20
CA GLY A 27 1.94 3.35 -16.79
C GLY A 27 3.00 4.20 -16.09
N GLY A 28 3.90 4.86 -16.83
CA GLY A 28 4.86 5.80 -16.24
C GLY A 28 4.20 6.95 -15.49
N ASP A 29 3.10 7.49 -16.02
CA ASP A 29 2.29 8.52 -15.37
C ASP A 29 1.64 8.04 -14.06
N ILE A 30 1.21 6.78 -14.02
CA ILE A 30 0.66 6.13 -12.82
C ILE A 30 1.75 5.99 -11.76
N LEU A 31 2.94 5.53 -12.16
CA LEU A 31 4.08 5.35 -11.27
C LEU A 31 4.59 6.70 -10.73
N ASP A 32 4.69 7.72 -11.57
CA ASP A 32 5.04 9.08 -11.14
C ASP A 32 4.07 9.59 -10.07
N ALA A 33 2.76 9.45 -10.32
CA ALA A 33 1.73 9.85 -9.36
C ALA A 33 1.83 9.06 -8.05
N PHE A 34 2.02 7.74 -8.12
CA PHE A 34 2.24 6.90 -6.95
C PHE A 34 3.48 7.35 -6.16
N LEU A 35 4.62 7.61 -6.82
CA LEU A 35 5.85 8.07 -6.15
C LEU A 35 5.68 9.43 -5.48
N HIS A 36 4.99 10.37 -6.15
CA HIS A 36 4.68 11.67 -5.55
C HIS A 36 3.78 11.54 -4.31
N LEU A 37 2.72 10.73 -4.39
CA LEU A 37 1.81 10.49 -3.28
C LEU A 37 2.49 9.73 -2.14
N SER A 38 3.29 8.71 -2.44
CA SER A 38 4.04 7.93 -1.47
C SER A 38 5.05 8.80 -0.71
N ARG A 39 5.70 9.74 -1.41
CA ARG A 39 6.59 10.72 -0.77
C ARG A 39 5.86 11.70 0.14
N ALA A 40 4.63 12.08 -0.22
CA ALA A 40 3.81 13.02 0.55
C ALA A 40 2.99 12.34 1.67
N ARG A 41 3.13 11.02 1.85
CA ARG A 41 2.32 10.28 2.82
C ARG A 41 2.61 10.71 4.26
N SER A 42 1.57 10.69 5.08
CA SER A 42 1.71 10.92 6.51
C SER A 42 2.18 9.66 7.24
N TYR A 43 2.73 9.84 8.43
CA TYR A 43 3.21 8.78 9.30
C TYR A 43 2.62 8.97 10.70
N HIS A 44 2.36 7.85 11.38
CA HIS A 44 2.01 7.83 12.80
C HIS A 44 2.97 6.90 13.57
N GLN A 45 2.79 6.81 14.88
CA GLN A 45 3.66 6.03 15.78
C GLN A 45 3.86 4.56 15.39
N PHE A 46 2.94 3.95 14.63
CA PHE A 46 3.03 2.56 14.19
C PHE A 46 3.32 2.40 12.71
N GLY A 47 3.65 3.48 12.00
CA GLY A 47 4.12 3.40 10.62
C GLY A 47 3.50 4.40 9.64
N PRO A 48 3.73 4.16 8.34
CA PRO A 48 3.15 4.98 7.28
C PRO A 48 1.62 4.79 7.22
N ASN A 49 0.91 5.87 6.91
CA ASN A 49 -0.51 5.78 6.56
C ASN A 49 -0.68 5.41 5.08
N PRO A 50 -1.74 4.66 4.71
CA PRO A 50 -2.07 4.40 3.30
C PRO A 50 -2.37 5.70 2.53
N ILE A 51 -2.15 5.67 1.22
CA ILE A 51 -2.58 6.75 0.32
C ILE A 51 -4.10 6.82 0.36
N THR A 52 -4.63 8.03 0.53
CA THR A 52 -6.09 8.25 0.61
C THR A 52 -6.63 8.89 -0.66
N TRP A 53 -7.94 8.76 -0.86
CA TRP A 53 -8.63 9.41 -1.98
C TRP A 53 -8.54 10.94 -1.90
N GLU A 54 -8.53 11.50 -0.68
CA GLU A 54 -8.36 12.93 -0.45
C GLU A 54 -6.96 13.39 -0.87
N ALA A 55 -5.90 12.63 -0.54
CA ALA A 55 -4.55 12.93 -0.98
C ALA A 55 -4.43 12.86 -2.51
N MET A 56 -5.09 11.88 -3.13
CA MET A 56 -5.13 11.76 -4.59
C MET A 56 -5.88 12.92 -5.24
N ALA A 57 -7.03 13.33 -4.69
CA ALA A 57 -7.78 14.49 -5.15
C ALA A 57 -6.95 15.78 -5.04
N ALA A 58 -6.27 15.99 -3.91
CA ALA A 58 -5.36 17.12 -3.70
C ALA A 58 -4.20 17.11 -4.72
N TYR A 59 -3.60 15.94 -4.98
CA TYR A 59 -2.56 15.80 -5.99
C TYR A 59 -3.06 16.17 -7.39
N VAL A 60 -4.24 15.71 -7.80
CA VAL A 60 -4.84 16.06 -9.10
C VAL A 60 -5.08 17.57 -9.20
N GLN A 61 -5.58 18.19 -8.13
CA GLN A 61 -5.82 19.64 -8.10
C GLN A 61 -4.52 20.46 -8.23
N LEU A 62 -3.48 20.09 -7.48
CA LEU A 62 -2.20 20.80 -7.46
C LEU A 62 -1.38 20.56 -8.73
N SER A 63 -1.29 19.31 -9.17
CA SER A 63 -0.48 18.94 -10.34
C SER A 63 -1.15 19.28 -11.67
N ARG A 64 -2.48 19.51 -11.65
CA ARG A 64 -3.32 19.70 -12.86
C ARG A 64 -3.25 18.51 -13.83
N ARG A 65 -2.84 17.33 -13.35
CA ARG A 65 -2.80 16.07 -14.12
C ARG A 65 -3.98 15.20 -13.70
N PRO A 66 -5.01 15.03 -14.55
CA PRO A 66 -6.17 14.21 -14.21
C PRO A 66 -5.75 12.73 -14.09
N ILE A 67 -6.27 12.07 -13.06
CA ILE A 67 -6.12 10.61 -12.86
C ILE A 67 -7.49 9.97 -13.15
N PRO A 68 -7.62 9.20 -14.25
CA PRO A 68 -8.84 8.44 -14.51
C PRO A 68 -9.13 7.43 -13.39
N PRO A 69 -10.40 7.06 -13.14
CA PRO A 69 -10.76 6.13 -12.04
C PRO A 69 -9.98 4.81 -12.08
N HIS A 70 -9.79 4.23 -13.26
CA HIS A 70 -9.03 2.99 -13.42
C HIS A 70 -7.53 3.16 -13.14
N HIS A 71 -6.95 4.36 -13.32
CA HIS A 71 -5.58 4.66 -12.89
C HIS A 71 -5.51 4.83 -11.37
N ALA A 72 -6.52 5.48 -10.77
CA ALA A 72 -6.62 5.62 -9.32
C ALA A 72 -6.66 4.24 -8.63
N GLU A 73 -7.46 3.31 -9.15
CA GLU A 73 -7.48 1.91 -8.68
C GLU A 73 -6.12 1.23 -8.75
N ILE A 74 -5.33 1.49 -9.80
CA ILE A 74 -3.97 0.95 -9.92
C ILE A 74 -3.04 1.58 -8.88
N ILE A 75 -3.13 2.89 -8.64
CA ILE A 75 -2.34 3.57 -7.60
C ILE A 75 -2.65 2.99 -6.23
N MET A 76 -3.92 2.77 -5.91
CA MET A 76 -4.33 2.13 -4.65
C MET A 76 -3.78 0.71 -4.53
N ALA A 77 -3.79 -0.07 -5.63
CA ALA A 77 -3.20 -1.42 -5.63
C ALA A 77 -1.67 -1.41 -5.47
N LEU A 78 -0.97 -0.39 -6.00
CA LEU A 78 0.46 -0.18 -5.75
C LEU A 78 0.72 0.17 -4.28
N ASP A 79 -0.15 0.98 -3.68
CA ASP A 79 -0.04 1.32 -2.26
C ASP A 79 -0.23 0.10 -1.36
N ASP A 80 -1.19 -0.78 -1.66
CA ASP A 80 -1.37 -2.03 -0.93
C ASP A 80 -0.10 -2.90 -0.94
N VAL A 81 0.56 -3.01 -2.10
CA VAL A 81 1.83 -3.73 -2.24
C VAL A 81 2.90 -3.11 -1.36
N TRP A 82 3.05 -1.78 -1.44
CA TRP A 82 4.05 -1.06 -0.68
C TRP A 82 3.79 -1.14 0.84
N MET A 83 2.53 -1.02 1.27
CA MET A 83 2.12 -1.07 2.67
C MET A 83 2.39 -2.45 3.29
N ARG A 84 2.17 -3.54 2.54
CA ARG A 84 2.52 -4.90 2.98
C ARG A 84 4.03 -5.05 3.18
N ASP A 85 4.85 -4.52 2.28
CA ASP A 85 6.31 -4.56 2.41
C ASP A 85 6.80 -3.68 3.57
N ALA A 86 6.28 -2.45 3.70
CA ALA A 86 6.58 -1.55 4.80
C ALA A 86 6.24 -2.20 6.16
N GLY A 87 5.07 -2.84 6.27
CA GLY A 87 4.67 -3.59 7.47
C GLY A 87 5.63 -4.73 7.80
N LYS A 88 6.05 -5.54 6.80
CA LYS A 88 7.07 -6.60 7.00
C LYS A 88 8.40 -6.03 7.49
N ARG A 89 8.87 -4.94 6.89
CA ARG A 89 10.13 -4.28 7.28
C ARG A 89 10.08 -3.71 8.70
N MET A 90 8.95 -3.13 9.10
CA MET A 90 8.77 -2.60 10.45
C MET A 90 8.72 -3.73 11.47
N ALA A 91 7.96 -4.79 11.19
CA ALA A 91 7.88 -5.93 12.08
C ALA A 91 9.25 -6.64 12.20
N GLY A 92 10.02 -6.73 11.12
CA GLY A 92 11.39 -7.24 11.12
C GLY A 92 12.37 -6.37 11.92
N GLN A 93 12.21 -5.04 11.92
CA GLN A 93 13.02 -4.12 12.71
C GLN A 93 12.71 -4.17 14.22
N THR A 94 11.45 -4.42 14.59
CA THR A 94 11.06 -4.62 16.01
C THR A 94 11.41 -6.02 16.52
N SER A 95 11.80 -6.94 15.63
CA SER A 95 11.99 -8.35 15.96
C SER A 95 13.39 -8.69 16.47
N GLY A 96 13.63 -8.34 17.74
CA GLY A 96 14.06 -9.35 18.71
C GLY A 96 12.88 -10.19 19.25
N ALA A 97 11.63 -9.87 18.90
CA ALA A 97 10.40 -10.59 19.26
C ALA A 97 9.46 -10.72 18.04
N PRO A 98 8.70 -11.82 17.90
CA PRO A 98 8.01 -12.17 16.65
C PRO A 98 6.96 -11.14 16.23
N ALA A 99 7.05 -10.75 14.95
CA ALA A 99 6.14 -9.90 14.20
C ALA A 99 4.67 -10.32 14.35
N VAL A 100 3.85 -9.51 15.03
CA VAL A 100 2.40 -9.67 15.03
C VAL A 100 1.86 -9.11 13.70
N PRO A 101 1.08 -9.88 12.91
CA PRO A 101 0.53 -9.40 11.65
C PRO A 101 -0.48 -8.26 11.88
N MET A 102 -0.39 -7.22 11.04
CA MET A 102 -1.25 -6.04 11.08
C MET A 102 -2.74 -6.34 10.80
N VAL A 103 -3.03 -7.51 10.20
CA VAL A 103 -4.38 -8.02 10.04
C VAL A 103 -4.44 -9.38 10.73
N SER A 104 -5.32 -9.52 11.71
CA SER A 104 -5.57 -10.80 12.38
C SER A 104 -6.16 -11.80 11.38
N SER A 105 -5.47 -12.92 11.17
CA SER A 105 -6.01 -14.07 10.45
C SER A 105 -6.99 -14.89 11.29
N THR A 106 -7.15 -14.56 12.58
CA THR A 106 -8.09 -15.22 13.47
C THR A 106 -9.51 -14.72 13.17
N PRO A 107 -10.42 -15.58 12.69
CA PRO A 107 -11.82 -15.20 12.52
C PRO A 107 -12.43 -14.82 13.88
N LEU A 108 -13.15 -13.69 13.90
CA LEU A 108 -13.90 -13.23 15.07
C LEU A 108 -15.03 -14.23 15.37
N SER A 109 -14.79 -15.12 16.32
CA SER A 109 -15.81 -16.07 16.81
C SER A 109 -16.61 -15.43 17.95
N ALA A 110 -17.88 -15.83 18.09
CA ALA A 110 -18.77 -15.32 19.13
C ALA A 110 -18.18 -15.49 20.55
N ARG A 111 -17.57 -16.65 20.85
CA ARG A 111 -16.90 -16.86 22.15
C ARG A 111 -15.71 -15.93 22.39
N LEU A 112 -14.96 -15.58 21.34
CA LEU A 112 -13.84 -14.65 21.45
C LEU A 112 -14.35 -13.21 21.66
N PHE A 113 -15.47 -12.87 21.03
CA PHE A 113 -16.14 -11.59 21.25
C PHE A 113 -16.65 -11.47 22.70
N ASP A 114 -17.42 -12.45 23.19
CA ASP A 114 -17.94 -12.46 24.56
C ASP A 114 -16.84 -12.38 25.61
N ALA A 115 -15.71 -13.06 25.39
CA ALA A 115 -14.55 -13.02 26.27
C ALA A 115 -13.85 -11.65 26.30
N LEU A 116 -13.91 -10.88 25.20
CA LEU A 116 -13.32 -9.54 25.10
C LEU A 116 -14.25 -8.45 25.63
N THR A 117 -15.57 -8.63 25.49
CA THR A 117 -16.56 -7.65 25.92
C THR A 117 -17.15 -7.92 27.31
N GLY A 118 -16.71 -9.00 27.97
CA GLY A 118 -17.13 -9.33 29.34
C GLY A 118 -18.58 -9.79 29.42
N GLY A 119 -18.93 -10.83 28.66
CA GLY A 119 -20.22 -11.51 28.76
C GLY A 119 -20.52 -12.10 30.14
#